data_AF-A0A496U869-F1
#
_entry.id   AF-A0A496U869-F1
#
_cell.length_a   1.000
_cell.length_b   1.000
_cell.length_c   1.000
_cell.angle_alpha   90.00
_cell.angle_beta   90.00
_cell.angle_gamma   90.00
#
_symmetry.space_group_name_H-M   'P 1'
#
loop_
_entity.id
_entity.type
_entity.pdbx_description
1 polymer ?
#
loop_
_entity_poly.entity_id
_entity_poly.type
_entity_poly.pdbx_seq_one_letter_code
_entity_poly.pdbx_strand_id
1 'polypeptide(L)'
;MKYTFILILVVASAAVAEWNSVIVPEVTRIDMDFFNDNGYDIEAVFRPSKVRLYVNEEQETALHNMGYRVYREETPVPLVAYPTISEIYASLNAVVSSHPDIARIEQYGTSVQGRELYAVIVSDNVNDDEAEPEIRITGNIHGDEPTAGMSVLNFLQVLTDNYGTSDMCTYVVDNSELWVICIVNPDGYVNVSRYNANGVDLNRDFSYMNTSAYWQGPESVAIRDITMQDWPAQSNYINNFATGLSFHSGVECFNAVWNYSTTAVIQDLEFITAQGNAYVNNPSIIDYYGSYDLWIPGASWYAIEGDVNDWSYGEVGTVDHTIEVSNVKSDPDWPGIANANYMPMLDFCITSTYGIYGTVLDGSGNPLDALIEVEKTDATDSSPLRFCRTDVVDGGYSKATVPGTFNVVATVAGMGSQTQTGIVVGSEEMIQVNFVFSTGIGESSPEDVFIRVSVAPNPVTGVCNFSLSNTGIDGNLRIYDISGRTVYEKNISAGVVNHAFSAGETLPAGVYQVRYTSGGHSASTRMVVAD
;
A
#
# COMPACT_ATOMS: atom_id res chain seq x y z
N MET A 1 -41.76 11.06 -17.39
CA MET A 1 -41.77 12.28 -16.57
C MET A 1 -40.35 12.40 -16.03
N LYS A 2 -39.52 13.27 -16.62
CA LYS A 2 -38.10 13.40 -16.25
C LYS A 2 -38.04 14.24 -14.97
N TYR A 3 -37.56 13.68 -13.87
CA TYR A 3 -37.35 14.42 -12.64
C TYR A 3 -35.93 15.01 -12.65
N THR A 4 -35.86 16.33 -12.81
CA THR A 4 -34.65 17.12 -12.58
C THR A 4 -34.64 17.48 -11.09
N PHE A 5 -33.70 16.93 -10.33
CA PHE A 5 -33.49 17.36 -8.94
C PHE A 5 -32.71 18.68 -8.95
N ILE A 6 -33.33 19.72 -8.40
CA ILE A 6 -32.71 21.03 -8.16
C ILE A 6 -32.27 21.04 -6.70
N LEU A 7 -30.96 21.05 -6.46
CA LEU A 7 -30.36 21.21 -5.14
C LEU A 7 -30.53 22.67 -4.68
N ILE A 8 -31.22 22.91 -3.57
CA ILE A 8 -31.34 24.23 -2.95
C ILE A 8 -30.21 24.37 -1.93
N LEU A 9 -29.18 25.17 -2.24
CA LEU A 9 -28.12 25.53 -1.31
C LEU A 9 -28.63 26.57 -0.29
N VAL A 10 -28.58 26.22 0.99
CA VAL A 10 -28.59 27.19 2.09
C VAL A 10 -27.13 27.46 2.45
N VAL A 11 -26.64 28.66 2.18
CA VAL A 11 -25.27 29.06 2.47
C VAL A 11 -25.14 29.35 3.96
N ALA A 12 -24.59 28.41 4.72
CA ALA A 12 -24.04 28.68 6.04
C ALA A 12 -22.53 28.90 5.88
N SER A 13 -22.03 30.08 6.24
CA SER A 13 -20.60 30.37 6.22
C SER A 13 -19.90 29.60 7.34
N ALA A 14 -19.16 28.55 7.00
CA ALA A 14 -18.18 27.96 7.89
C ALA A 14 -17.00 28.94 8.05
N ALA A 15 -16.53 29.10 9.29
CA ALA A 15 -15.35 29.90 9.59
C ALA A 15 -14.14 29.33 8.84
N VAL A 16 -13.36 30.22 8.20
CA VAL A 16 -12.13 29.88 7.49
C VAL A 16 -11.12 29.36 8.52
N ALA A 17 -10.70 28.11 8.39
CA ALA A 17 -9.63 27.53 9.19
C ALA A 17 -8.35 28.35 9.00
N GLU A 18 -7.65 28.66 10.09
CA GLU A 18 -6.32 29.27 10.01
C GLU A 18 -5.38 28.27 9.33
N TRP A 19 -4.95 28.63 8.12
CA TRP A 19 -3.97 27.88 7.34
C TRP A 19 -2.71 27.70 8.18
N ASN A 20 -2.20 26.48 8.33
CA ASN A 20 -0.89 26.21 8.96
C ASN A 20 0.19 25.87 7.93
N SER A 21 -0.17 25.82 6.65
CA SER A 21 0.80 25.55 5.58
C SER A 21 1.44 26.83 5.06
N VAL A 22 2.75 26.75 4.79
CA VAL A 22 3.54 27.80 4.15
C VAL A 22 4.31 27.26 2.96
N ILE A 23 4.60 28.12 2.00
CA ILE A 23 5.44 27.80 0.85
C ILE A 23 6.81 28.42 1.00
N VAL A 24 7.82 27.57 0.83
CA VAL A 24 9.22 27.94 0.72
C VAL A 24 9.66 27.71 -0.73
N PRO A 25 9.87 28.77 -1.52
CA PRO A 25 10.36 28.66 -2.89
C PRO A 25 11.88 28.48 -2.92
N GLU A 26 12.39 28.13 -4.10
CA GLU A 26 13.82 28.02 -4.41
C GLU A 26 14.58 27.00 -3.54
N VAL A 27 13.90 25.91 -3.17
CA VAL A 27 14.48 24.84 -2.35
C VAL A 27 15.23 23.79 -3.16
N THR A 28 16.28 23.24 -2.56
CA THR A 28 17.11 22.16 -3.07
C THR A 28 16.80 20.84 -2.35
N ARG A 29 17.35 19.73 -2.85
CA ARG A 29 17.25 18.44 -2.15
C ARG A 29 17.85 18.49 -0.73
N ILE A 30 18.91 19.27 -0.53
CA ILE A 30 19.54 19.46 0.79
C ILE A 30 18.59 20.17 1.75
N ASP A 31 17.81 21.14 1.26
CA ASP A 31 16.80 21.80 2.07
C ASP A 31 15.68 20.82 2.47
N MET A 32 15.28 19.94 1.56
CA MET A 32 14.28 18.90 1.85
C MET A 32 14.76 17.94 2.93
N ASP A 33 15.98 17.44 2.81
CA ASP A 33 16.58 16.55 3.81
C ASP A 33 16.68 17.28 5.16
N PHE A 34 17.07 18.57 5.16
CA PHE A 34 17.07 19.42 6.36
C PHE A 34 15.68 19.53 7.01
N PHE A 35 14.64 19.82 6.23
CA PHE A 35 13.27 19.94 6.75
C PHE A 35 12.83 18.65 7.42
N ASN A 36 13.04 17.51 6.76
CA ASN A 36 12.72 16.19 7.29
C ASN A 36 13.50 15.90 8.59
N ASP A 37 14.81 16.11 8.59
CA ASP A 37 15.70 15.84 9.74
C ASP A 37 15.41 16.73 10.96
N ASN A 38 14.76 17.89 10.75
CA ASN A 38 14.45 18.86 11.80
C ASN A 38 12.96 18.89 12.16
N GLY A 39 12.21 17.85 11.79
CA GLY A 39 10.82 17.66 12.20
C GLY A 39 9.83 18.65 11.57
N TYR A 40 10.17 19.22 10.40
CA TYR A 40 9.19 19.90 9.57
C TYR A 40 8.39 18.84 8.81
N ASP A 41 7.07 19.00 8.80
CA ASP A 41 6.22 18.16 7.99
C ASP A 41 6.17 18.69 6.55
N ILE A 42 6.79 17.94 5.65
CA ILE A 42 6.76 18.20 4.22
C ILE A 42 5.42 17.74 3.68
N GLU A 43 4.56 18.71 3.37
CA GLU A 43 3.25 18.45 2.80
C GLU A 43 3.36 18.11 1.31
N ALA A 44 4.18 18.86 0.57
CA ALA A 44 4.31 18.69 -0.88
C ALA A 44 5.60 19.31 -1.44
N VAL A 45 6.17 18.69 -2.47
CA VAL A 45 7.30 19.23 -3.25
C VAL A 45 6.87 19.46 -4.68
N PHE A 46 7.06 20.68 -5.20
CA PHE A 46 6.61 21.06 -6.53
C PHE A 46 7.76 21.41 -7.47
N ARG A 47 7.51 21.29 -8.77
CA ARG A 47 8.42 21.77 -9.82
C ARG A 47 8.01 23.16 -10.34
N PRO A 48 8.98 24.08 -10.55
CA PRO A 48 10.38 24.01 -10.10
C PRO A 48 10.54 24.40 -8.61
N SER A 49 11.34 23.61 -7.88
CA SER A 49 11.98 23.91 -6.58
C SER A 49 11.16 24.73 -5.59
N LYS A 50 9.91 24.37 -5.26
CA LYS A 50 9.21 24.89 -4.08
C LYS A 50 8.72 23.75 -3.21
N VAL A 51 8.70 23.94 -1.89
CA VAL A 51 8.09 23.02 -0.93
C VAL A 51 6.97 23.73 -0.20
N ARG A 52 5.91 22.98 0.11
CA ARG A 52 4.90 23.39 1.06
C ARG A 52 5.13 22.61 2.36
N LEU A 53 5.24 23.34 3.46
CA LEU A 53 5.49 22.81 4.79
C LEU A 53 4.27 23.09 5.66
N TYR A 54 3.83 22.10 6.43
CA TYR A 54 2.89 22.34 7.52
C TYR A 54 3.70 22.77 8.75
N VAL A 55 3.44 23.98 9.26
CA VAL A 55 4.26 24.61 10.31
C VAL A 55 3.41 25.22 11.41
N ASN A 56 3.94 25.19 12.64
CA ASN A 56 3.47 26.05 13.71
C ASN A 56 4.18 27.43 13.67
N GLU A 57 3.76 28.36 14.53
CA GLU A 57 4.30 29.74 14.58
C GLU A 57 5.82 29.77 14.88
N GLU A 58 6.32 28.84 15.69
CA GLU A 58 7.75 28.73 16.02
C GLU A 58 8.57 28.24 14.82
N GLN A 59 8.09 27.23 14.11
CA GLN A 59 8.69 26.70 12.88
C GLN A 59 8.69 27.74 11.76
N GLU A 60 7.58 28.47 11.55
CA GLU A 60 7.54 29.56 10.57
C GLU A 60 8.54 30.67 10.91
N THR A 61 8.63 31.03 12.20
CA THR A 61 9.62 32.01 12.68
C THR A 61 11.05 31.51 12.48
N ALA A 62 11.31 30.23 12.72
CA ALA A 62 12.62 29.62 12.49
C ALA A 62 13.03 29.67 11.02
N LEU A 63 12.11 29.36 10.09
CA LEU A 63 12.34 29.48 8.64
C LEU A 63 12.75 30.91 8.25
N HIS A 64 12.03 31.91 8.75
CA HIS A 64 12.38 33.31 8.53
C HIS A 64 13.76 33.68 9.08
N ASN A 65 14.10 33.23 10.29
CA ASN A 65 15.40 33.49 10.92
C ASN A 65 16.56 32.82 10.18
N MET A 66 16.31 31.69 9.53
CA MET A 66 17.26 30.99 8.66
C MET A 66 17.42 31.65 7.28
N GLY A 67 16.58 32.64 6.96
CA GLY A 67 16.64 33.39 5.72
C GLY A 67 15.80 32.80 4.59
N TYR A 68 14.96 31.79 4.87
CA TYR A 68 14.00 31.30 3.87
C TYR A 68 12.97 32.38 3.56
N ARG A 69 12.62 32.51 2.27
CA ARG A 69 11.41 33.21 1.87
C ARG A 69 10.23 32.31 2.19
N VAL A 70 9.25 32.84 2.92
CA VAL A 70 8.04 32.09 3.31
C VAL A 70 6.82 32.91 2.90
N TYR A 71 5.83 32.27 2.30
CA TYR A 71 4.55 32.89 1.94
C TYR A 71 3.41 31.88 2.02
N ARG A 72 2.17 32.37 2.12
CA ARG A 72 0.96 31.54 2.14
C ARG A 72 0.19 31.75 0.84
N GLU A 73 -0.26 30.66 0.22
CA GLU A 73 -1.18 30.73 -0.93
C GLU A 73 -2.62 30.84 -0.40
N GLU A 74 -3.41 31.74 -0.97
CA GLU A 74 -4.84 31.80 -0.68
C GLU A 74 -5.52 30.60 -1.35
N THR A 75 -6.25 29.80 -0.57
CA THR A 75 -7.06 28.73 -1.15
C THR A 75 -8.33 29.33 -1.74
N PRO A 76 -8.64 29.04 -3.01
CA PRO A 76 -9.86 29.52 -3.63
C PRO A 76 -11.10 29.01 -2.88
N VAL A 77 -12.15 29.84 -2.81
CA VAL A 77 -13.44 29.38 -2.28
C VAL A 77 -14.08 28.43 -3.29
N PRO A 78 -14.51 27.22 -2.87
CA PRO A 78 -15.07 26.25 -3.79
C PRO A 78 -16.41 26.69 -4.37
N LEU A 79 -16.60 26.46 -5.68
CA LEU A 79 -17.85 26.78 -6.38
C LEU A 79 -18.98 25.84 -5.96
N VAL A 80 -18.64 24.58 -5.72
CA VAL A 80 -19.51 23.59 -5.09
C VAL A 80 -18.94 23.31 -3.70
N ALA A 81 -19.71 23.61 -2.66
CA ALA A 81 -19.25 23.35 -1.29
C ALA A 81 -18.97 21.86 -1.09
N TYR A 82 -17.90 21.55 -0.36
CA TYR A 82 -17.67 20.19 0.10
C TYR A 82 -18.77 19.76 1.07
N PRO A 83 -19.23 18.50 0.98
CA PRO A 83 -20.24 17.98 1.90
C PRO A 83 -19.69 17.90 3.32
N THR A 84 -20.53 18.12 4.32
CA THR A 84 -20.20 17.82 5.71
C THR A 84 -19.98 16.32 5.91
N ILE A 85 -19.28 15.92 6.97
CA ILE A 85 -19.09 14.49 7.28
C ILE A 85 -20.41 13.72 7.38
N SER A 86 -21.47 14.35 7.90
CA SER A 86 -22.81 13.75 7.99
C SER A 86 -23.46 13.56 6.62
N GLU A 87 -23.23 14.46 5.66
CA GLU A 87 -23.70 14.32 4.28
C GLU A 87 -22.94 13.25 3.52
N ILE A 88 -21.64 13.08 3.80
CA ILE A 88 -20.83 11.98 3.27
C ILE A 88 -21.38 10.66 3.79
N TYR A 89 -21.57 10.50 5.11
CA TYR A 89 -22.16 9.27 5.67
C TYR A 89 -23.57 9.00 5.13
N ALA A 90 -24.39 10.03 4.94
CA ALA A 90 -25.69 9.88 4.30
C ALA A 90 -25.56 9.39 2.84
N SER A 91 -24.55 9.84 2.11
CA SER A 91 -24.27 9.40 0.74
C SER A 91 -23.83 7.94 0.69
N LEU A 92 -22.97 7.49 1.60
CA LEU A 92 -22.58 6.07 1.71
C LEU A 92 -23.81 5.18 1.98
N ASN A 93 -24.65 5.58 2.94
CA ASN A 93 -25.89 4.86 3.23
C ASN A 93 -26.87 4.88 2.05
N ALA A 94 -26.90 5.96 1.26
CA ALA A 94 -27.75 6.06 0.08
C ALA A 94 -27.28 5.13 -1.05
N VAL A 95 -25.96 4.97 -1.25
CA VAL A 95 -25.40 3.98 -2.19
C VAL A 95 -25.86 2.58 -1.79
N VAL A 96 -25.63 2.18 -0.55
CA VAL A 96 -26.01 0.85 -0.04
C VAL A 96 -27.53 0.63 -0.11
N SER A 97 -28.33 1.64 0.21
CA SER A 97 -29.80 1.53 0.14
C SER A 97 -30.32 1.42 -1.30
N SER A 98 -29.58 1.98 -2.27
CA SER A 98 -29.97 1.97 -3.68
C SER A 98 -29.51 0.70 -4.40
N HIS A 99 -28.40 0.11 -3.93
CA HIS A 99 -27.72 -1.03 -4.54
C HIS A 99 -27.45 -2.17 -3.53
N PRO A 100 -28.44 -2.64 -2.76
CA PRO A 100 -28.22 -3.55 -1.64
C PRO A 100 -27.75 -4.95 -2.05
N ASP A 101 -27.96 -5.33 -3.31
CA ASP A 101 -27.53 -6.62 -3.84
C ASP A 101 -26.02 -6.67 -4.10
N ILE A 102 -25.38 -5.50 -4.27
CA ILE A 102 -23.96 -5.40 -4.63
C ILE A 102 -23.13 -4.51 -3.70
N ALA A 103 -23.74 -3.85 -2.72
CA ALA A 103 -23.07 -2.91 -1.84
C ALA A 103 -23.51 -3.08 -0.39
N ARG A 104 -22.55 -3.16 0.53
CA ARG A 104 -22.79 -3.11 1.99
C ARG A 104 -21.86 -2.11 2.65
N ILE A 105 -22.27 -1.60 3.80
CA ILE A 105 -21.44 -0.72 4.62
C ILE A 105 -20.86 -1.52 5.78
N GLU A 106 -19.57 -1.38 6.01
CA GLU A 106 -18.84 -1.96 7.14
C GLU A 106 -18.27 -0.83 8.00
N GLN A 107 -18.53 -0.88 9.30
CA GLN A 107 -17.84 -0.01 10.25
C GLN A 107 -16.58 -0.72 10.73
N TYR A 108 -15.45 -0.40 10.10
CA TYR A 108 -14.19 -1.09 10.39
C TYR A 108 -13.41 -0.51 11.58
N GLY A 109 -13.88 0.61 12.14
CA GLY A 109 -13.22 1.23 13.28
C GLY A 109 -13.91 2.48 13.80
N THR A 110 -13.18 3.24 14.62
CA THR A 110 -13.63 4.51 15.18
C THR A 110 -12.44 5.45 15.32
N SER A 111 -12.63 6.72 14.94
CA SER A 111 -11.61 7.77 15.08
C SER A 111 -11.34 8.16 16.53
N VAL A 112 -10.32 8.99 16.76
CA VAL A 112 -10.00 9.54 18.09
C VAL A 112 -11.20 10.22 18.77
N GLN A 113 -12.00 10.98 18.02
CA GLN A 113 -13.17 11.70 18.55
C GLN A 113 -14.47 10.89 18.50
N GLY A 114 -14.40 9.59 18.24
CA GLY A 114 -15.56 8.71 18.28
C GLY A 114 -16.40 8.70 17.00
N ARG A 115 -15.87 9.18 15.86
CA ARG A 115 -16.57 9.11 14.57
C ARG A 115 -16.35 7.74 13.94
N GLU A 116 -17.38 7.22 13.30
CA GLU A 116 -17.33 5.93 12.64
C GLU A 116 -16.39 5.96 11.43
N LEU A 117 -15.56 4.93 11.30
CA LEU A 117 -14.76 4.70 10.09
C LEU A 117 -15.52 3.70 9.22
N TYR A 118 -15.95 4.13 8.04
CA TYR A 118 -16.78 3.34 7.14
C TYR A 118 -16.03 2.93 5.88
N ALA A 119 -16.15 1.65 5.53
CA ALA A 119 -15.89 1.13 4.20
C ALA A 119 -17.24 0.82 3.53
N VAL A 120 -17.38 1.10 2.24
CA VAL A 120 -18.43 0.51 1.42
C VAL A 120 -17.80 -0.60 0.61
N ILE A 121 -18.28 -1.81 0.84
CA ILE A 121 -17.81 -3.02 0.19
C ILE A 121 -18.71 -3.28 -1.00
N VAL A 122 -18.10 -3.50 -2.17
CA VAL A 122 -18.81 -3.67 -3.44
C VAL A 122 -18.33 -4.96 -4.14
N SER A 123 -19.27 -5.86 -4.41
CA SER A 123 -19.09 -7.15 -5.10
C SER A 123 -20.47 -7.66 -5.56
N ASP A 124 -20.55 -8.50 -6.58
CA ASP A 124 -21.81 -9.15 -6.99
C ASP A 124 -22.35 -10.14 -5.94
N ASN A 125 -21.48 -10.66 -5.07
CA ASN A 125 -21.81 -11.53 -3.93
C ASN A 125 -21.42 -10.89 -2.59
N VAL A 126 -21.75 -9.60 -2.41
CA VAL A 126 -21.32 -8.72 -1.30
C VAL A 126 -21.45 -9.24 0.15
N ASN A 127 -22.19 -10.32 0.40
CA ASN A 127 -22.37 -10.91 1.73
C ASN A 127 -21.54 -12.18 1.97
N ASP A 128 -20.90 -12.70 0.92
CA ASP A 128 -20.08 -13.89 0.95
C ASP A 128 -18.63 -13.49 0.66
N ASP A 129 -17.71 -14.12 1.37
CA ASP A 129 -16.28 -13.97 1.15
C ASP A 129 -15.86 -15.05 0.14
N GLU A 130 -15.47 -14.61 -1.05
CA GLU A 130 -15.13 -15.45 -2.19
C GLU A 130 -13.67 -15.29 -2.56
N ALA A 131 -13.09 -16.33 -3.16
CA ALA A 131 -11.70 -16.36 -3.59
C ALA A 131 -11.46 -15.51 -4.85
N GLU A 132 -11.81 -14.22 -4.78
CA GLU A 132 -11.66 -13.20 -5.79
C GLU A 132 -10.59 -12.19 -5.39
N PRO A 133 -10.03 -11.41 -6.34
CA PRO A 133 -9.13 -10.33 -6.02
C PRO A 133 -9.82 -9.24 -5.20
N GLU A 134 -9.33 -8.98 -3.99
CA GLU A 134 -9.73 -7.83 -3.20
C GLU A 134 -8.91 -6.58 -3.55
N ILE A 135 -9.56 -5.42 -3.60
CA ILE A 135 -8.93 -4.16 -3.96
C ILE A 135 -9.34 -3.06 -2.97
N ARG A 136 -8.36 -2.34 -2.41
CA ARG A 136 -8.62 -1.25 -1.46
C ARG A 136 -8.49 0.12 -2.12
N ILE A 137 -9.52 0.95 -2.04
CA ILE A 137 -9.47 2.34 -2.49
C ILE A 137 -9.76 3.25 -1.32
N THR A 138 -8.81 4.11 -0.97
CA THR A 138 -8.92 5.02 0.18
C THR A 138 -8.76 6.47 -0.24
N GLY A 139 -9.34 7.38 0.53
CA GLY A 139 -9.15 8.81 0.36
C GLY A 139 -9.14 9.56 1.69
N ASN A 140 -8.62 10.78 1.66
CA ASN A 140 -8.71 11.75 2.76
C ASN A 140 -8.06 11.24 4.07
N ILE A 141 -6.93 10.52 3.97
CA ILE A 141 -6.11 10.16 5.14
C ILE A 141 -5.52 11.40 5.81
N HIS A 142 -5.19 12.43 5.03
CA HIS A 142 -5.03 13.78 5.57
C HIS A 142 -6.37 14.51 5.51
N GLY A 143 -6.86 15.01 6.64
CA GLY A 143 -8.22 15.54 6.73
C GLY A 143 -8.47 16.82 5.92
N ASP A 144 -7.43 17.62 5.68
CA ASP A 144 -7.48 18.86 4.89
C ASP A 144 -7.39 18.64 3.37
N GLU A 145 -7.46 17.40 2.89
CA GLU A 145 -7.43 16.99 1.48
C GLU A 145 -8.82 16.46 1.01
N PRO A 146 -9.90 17.27 1.10
CA PRO A 146 -11.26 16.80 0.83
C PRO A 146 -11.50 16.42 -0.63
N THR A 147 -10.71 16.96 -1.58
CA THR A 147 -10.79 16.61 -3.00
C THR A 147 -10.51 15.12 -3.23
N ALA A 148 -9.55 14.57 -2.50
CA ALA A 148 -9.22 13.14 -2.54
C ALA A 148 -10.43 12.28 -2.14
N GLY A 149 -11.03 12.57 -0.98
CA GLY A 149 -12.20 11.83 -0.50
C GLY A 149 -13.40 11.94 -1.43
N MET A 150 -13.62 13.11 -2.06
CA MET A 150 -14.71 13.29 -3.01
C MET A 150 -14.49 12.57 -4.34
N SER A 151 -13.25 12.46 -4.81
CA SER A 151 -12.93 11.63 -5.99
C SER A 151 -13.27 10.15 -5.74
N VAL A 152 -12.95 9.63 -4.55
CA VAL A 152 -13.28 8.27 -4.15
C VAL A 152 -14.80 8.06 -4.00
N LEU A 153 -15.51 9.01 -3.38
CA LEU A 153 -16.97 8.96 -3.28
C LEU A 153 -17.66 8.99 -4.65
N ASN A 154 -17.17 9.82 -5.57
CA ASN A 154 -17.69 9.88 -6.93
C ASN A 154 -17.47 8.56 -7.68
N PHE A 155 -16.28 7.96 -7.55
CA PHE A 155 -16.01 6.64 -8.13
C PHE A 155 -16.99 5.58 -7.61
N LEU A 156 -17.23 5.52 -6.29
CA LEU A 156 -18.18 4.60 -5.68
C LEU A 156 -19.59 4.76 -6.29
N GLN A 157 -20.05 6.00 -6.43
CA GLN A 157 -21.35 6.30 -7.03
C GLN A 157 -21.40 5.91 -8.50
N VAL A 158 -20.38 6.27 -9.29
CA VAL A 158 -20.31 5.90 -10.72
C VAL A 158 -20.29 4.38 -10.89
N LEU A 159 -19.48 3.67 -10.12
CA LEU A 159 -19.39 2.21 -10.20
C LEU A 159 -20.75 1.56 -9.96
N THR A 160 -21.38 1.90 -8.83
CA THR A 160 -22.64 1.26 -8.39
C THR A 160 -23.85 1.69 -9.24
N ASP A 161 -23.97 2.98 -9.59
CA ASP A 161 -25.08 3.47 -10.43
C ASP A 161 -25.05 2.93 -11.87
N ASN A 162 -23.88 2.45 -12.34
CA ASN A 162 -23.72 1.92 -13.69
C ASN A 162 -23.57 0.39 -13.74
N TYR A 163 -23.70 -0.32 -12.60
CA TYR A 163 -23.74 -1.78 -12.58
C TYR A 163 -24.90 -2.33 -13.44
N GLY A 164 -24.62 -3.34 -14.26
CA GLY A 164 -25.58 -3.91 -15.21
C GLY A 164 -25.90 -3.06 -16.44
N THR A 165 -25.29 -1.87 -16.58
CA THR A 165 -25.46 -0.99 -17.75
C THR A 165 -24.15 -0.62 -18.44
N SER A 166 -23.05 -0.54 -17.69
CA SER A 166 -21.69 -0.39 -18.19
C SER A 166 -20.96 -1.72 -18.08
N ASP A 167 -20.41 -2.21 -19.20
CA ASP A 167 -19.65 -3.46 -19.21
C ASP A 167 -18.42 -3.38 -18.28
N MET A 168 -17.76 -2.23 -18.19
CA MET A 168 -16.60 -2.03 -17.30
C MET A 168 -16.99 -2.06 -15.83
N CYS A 169 -18.06 -1.36 -15.45
CA CYS A 169 -18.53 -1.34 -14.06
C CYS A 169 -19.03 -2.73 -13.64
N THR A 170 -19.74 -3.41 -14.55
CA THR A 170 -20.22 -4.77 -14.33
C THR A 170 -19.06 -5.74 -14.16
N TYR A 171 -18.04 -5.67 -15.02
CA TYR A 171 -16.85 -6.51 -14.89
C TYR A 171 -16.15 -6.32 -13.55
N VAL A 172 -15.95 -5.08 -13.10
CA VAL A 172 -15.30 -4.80 -11.80
C VAL A 172 -16.10 -5.42 -10.66
N VAL A 173 -17.43 -5.23 -10.63
CA VAL A 173 -18.27 -5.76 -9.55
C VAL A 173 -18.37 -7.29 -9.58
N ASP A 174 -18.40 -7.92 -10.76
CA ASP A 174 -18.54 -9.38 -10.92
C ASP A 174 -17.22 -10.17 -10.79
N ASN A 175 -16.07 -9.52 -10.61
CA ASN A 175 -14.75 -10.20 -10.60
C ASN A 175 -13.78 -9.65 -9.54
N SER A 176 -14.28 -8.88 -8.59
CA SER A 176 -13.48 -8.36 -7.48
C SER A 176 -14.35 -7.95 -6.30
N GLU A 177 -13.77 -7.99 -5.10
CA GLU A 177 -14.34 -7.33 -3.94
C GLU A 177 -13.62 -5.99 -3.69
N LEU A 178 -14.34 -4.87 -3.81
CA LEU A 178 -13.78 -3.55 -3.54
C LEU A 178 -14.06 -3.11 -2.12
N TRP A 179 -13.02 -2.69 -1.41
CA TRP A 179 -13.12 -1.97 -0.14
C TRP A 179 -12.90 -0.48 -0.34
N VAL A 180 -14.00 0.28 -0.40
CA VAL A 180 -13.96 1.72 -0.69
C VAL A 180 -14.11 2.55 0.59
N ILE A 181 -13.05 3.23 0.99
CA ILE A 181 -12.96 4.06 2.20
C ILE A 181 -12.79 5.53 1.79
N CYS A 182 -13.91 6.26 1.71
CA CYS A 182 -13.88 7.64 1.22
C CYS A 182 -13.15 8.61 2.16
N ILE A 183 -13.27 8.40 3.49
CA ILE A 183 -12.72 9.29 4.51
C ILE A 183 -12.02 8.46 5.58
N VAL A 184 -10.69 8.35 5.48
CA VAL A 184 -9.88 7.68 6.50
C VAL A 184 -9.76 8.52 7.78
N ASN A 185 -9.66 9.86 7.66
CA ASN A 185 -9.49 10.77 8.79
C ASN A 185 -10.69 11.73 8.95
N PRO A 186 -11.84 11.25 9.48
CA PRO A 186 -13.03 12.09 9.62
C PRO A 186 -12.87 13.20 10.67
N ASP A 187 -11.96 13.04 11.63
CA ASP A 187 -11.66 14.05 12.63
C ASP A 187 -10.89 15.22 12.01
N GLY A 188 -9.83 14.92 11.26
CA GLY A 188 -9.10 15.89 10.47
C GLY A 188 -10.01 16.60 9.47
N TYR A 189 -10.92 15.86 8.81
CA TYR A 189 -11.89 16.42 7.88
C TYR A 189 -12.75 17.52 8.51
N VAL A 190 -13.36 17.23 9.65
CA VAL A 190 -14.22 18.20 10.36
C VAL A 190 -13.41 19.39 10.89
N ASN A 191 -12.17 19.14 11.30
CA ASN A 191 -11.30 20.17 11.86
C ASN A 191 -10.47 20.92 10.81
N VAL A 192 -10.61 20.58 9.52
CA VAL A 192 -9.80 21.09 8.40
C VAL A 192 -8.30 20.98 8.73
N SER A 193 -7.88 19.79 9.16
CA SER A 193 -6.52 19.50 9.60
C SER A 193 -5.96 18.30 8.86
N ARG A 194 -4.69 18.39 8.47
CA ARG A 194 -3.90 17.28 7.93
C ARG A 194 -3.93 16.08 8.89
N TYR A 195 -3.71 16.34 10.18
CA TYR A 195 -3.55 15.31 11.21
C TYR A 195 -4.88 14.76 11.72
N ASN A 196 -4.84 13.60 12.38
CA ASN A 196 -5.97 13.14 13.19
C ASN A 196 -6.12 13.99 14.47
N ALA A 197 -7.11 13.69 15.32
CA ALA A 197 -7.37 14.51 16.51
C ALA A 197 -6.30 14.41 17.61
N ASN A 198 -5.37 13.45 17.52
CA ASN A 198 -4.20 13.34 18.40
C ASN A 198 -2.97 14.09 17.84
N GLY A 199 -3.08 14.72 16.66
CA GLY A 199 -1.95 15.37 16.00
C GLY A 199 -1.00 14.39 15.30
N VAL A 200 -1.45 13.18 14.99
CA VAL A 200 -0.68 12.17 14.26
C VAL A 200 -0.88 12.37 12.75
N ASP A 201 0.21 12.39 12.00
CA ASP A 201 0.16 12.21 10.55
C ASP A 201 -0.06 10.72 10.27
N LEU A 202 -1.29 10.36 9.88
CA LEU A 202 -1.64 8.97 9.63
C LEU A 202 -0.80 8.36 8.50
N ASN A 203 -0.34 9.16 7.53
CA ASN A 203 0.55 8.69 6.46
C ASN A 203 2.05 8.75 6.83
N ARG A 204 2.35 8.81 8.14
CA ARG A 204 3.68 8.57 8.76
C ARG A 204 3.58 7.58 9.93
N ASP A 205 2.42 6.93 10.09
CA ASP A 205 2.06 6.14 11.27
C ASP A 205 2.01 4.64 11.01
N PHE A 206 2.46 4.17 9.83
CA PHE A 206 2.58 2.75 9.50
C PHE A 206 3.99 2.21 9.80
N SER A 207 4.12 0.91 10.01
CA SER A 207 5.35 0.33 10.60
C SER A 207 6.50 0.07 9.63
N TYR A 208 6.25 0.02 8.32
CA TYR A 208 7.27 -0.44 7.37
C TYR A 208 8.34 0.62 7.14
N MET A 209 9.61 0.23 7.37
CA MET A 209 10.78 1.10 7.27
C MET A 209 10.62 2.44 8.01
N ASN A 210 9.74 2.48 9.02
CA ASN A 210 9.48 3.66 9.83
C ASN A 210 10.42 3.68 11.03
N THR A 211 11.23 4.73 11.11
CA THR A 211 12.14 4.96 12.25
C THR A 211 11.46 5.68 13.43
N SER A 212 10.25 6.20 13.23
CA SER A 212 9.44 6.88 14.24
C SER A 212 8.45 5.95 14.93
N ALA A 213 7.68 6.49 15.89
CA ALA A 213 6.57 5.75 16.48
C ALA A 213 5.43 5.56 15.46
N TYR A 214 4.84 4.38 15.43
CA TYR A 214 3.79 3.96 14.51
C TYR A 214 2.60 3.36 15.29
N TRP A 215 1.47 3.15 14.62
CA TRP A 215 0.19 2.70 15.20
C TRP A 215 -0.32 3.62 16.32
N GLN A 216 -0.03 4.92 16.24
CA GLN A 216 -0.45 5.92 17.22
C GLN A 216 -1.90 6.38 16.97
N GLY A 217 -2.35 6.38 15.72
CA GLY A 217 -3.71 6.68 15.32
C GLY A 217 -4.59 5.43 15.35
N PRO A 218 -5.78 5.47 16.00
CA PRO A 218 -6.74 4.38 15.87
C PRO A 218 -7.20 4.17 14.43
N GLU A 219 -7.12 5.20 13.57
CA GLU A 219 -7.44 5.12 12.15
C GLU A 219 -6.44 4.23 11.38
N SER A 220 -5.13 4.39 11.61
CA SER A 220 -4.09 3.54 11.00
C SER A 220 -4.19 2.09 11.50
N VAL A 221 -4.46 1.92 12.80
CA VAL A 221 -4.72 0.60 13.40
C VAL A 221 -5.93 -0.07 12.77
N ALA A 222 -7.01 0.67 12.51
CA ALA A 222 -8.20 0.12 11.88
C ALA A 222 -7.93 -0.35 10.43
N ILE A 223 -7.10 0.37 9.66
CA ILE A 223 -6.65 -0.09 8.32
C ILE A 223 -5.82 -1.37 8.42
N ARG A 224 -4.94 -1.48 9.43
CA ARG A 224 -4.19 -2.72 9.67
C ARG A 224 -5.12 -3.88 10.01
N ASP A 225 -6.07 -3.65 10.90
CA ASP A 225 -6.90 -4.72 11.48
C ASP A 225 -7.92 -5.28 10.48
N ILE A 226 -8.30 -4.52 9.44
CA ILE A 226 -9.04 -5.10 8.31
C ILE A 226 -8.15 -5.96 7.41
N THR A 227 -6.84 -5.75 7.33
CA THR A 227 -5.96 -6.57 6.50
C THR A 227 -5.43 -7.80 7.25
N MET A 228 -4.88 -7.62 8.46
CA MET A 228 -4.26 -8.67 9.27
C MET A 228 -4.57 -8.53 10.76
N GLN A 229 -4.89 -9.65 11.41
CA GLN A 229 -5.27 -9.66 12.83
C GLN A 229 -4.12 -9.97 13.80
N ASP A 230 -3.07 -10.65 13.34
CA ASP A 230 -2.00 -11.16 14.22
C ASP A 230 -0.71 -10.32 14.17
N TRP A 231 -0.79 -9.03 13.86
CA TRP A 231 0.42 -8.17 13.81
C TRP A 231 1.21 -8.25 15.14
N PRO A 232 2.55 -8.43 15.11
CA PRO A 232 3.46 -8.36 13.95
C PRO A 232 3.81 -9.70 13.28
N ALA A 233 3.07 -10.79 13.54
CA ALA A 233 3.42 -12.11 13.04
C ALA A 233 3.28 -12.29 11.51
N GLN A 234 2.67 -11.31 10.81
CA GLN A 234 2.36 -11.36 9.37
C GLN A 234 1.71 -12.69 8.98
N SER A 235 0.69 -13.07 9.75
CA SER A 235 -0.19 -14.23 9.60
C SER A 235 -1.63 -13.79 9.84
N ASN A 236 -2.60 -14.68 9.61
CA ASN A 236 -4.01 -14.44 9.91
C ASN A 236 -4.57 -13.21 9.17
N TYR A 237 -4.43 -13.24 7.85
CA TYR A 237 -4.94 -12.20 6.96
C TYR A 237 -6.42 -12.50 6.71
N ILE A 238 -7.25 -11.47 6.85
CA ILE A 238 -8.72 -11.57 6.75
C ILE A 238 -9.30 -10.69 5.65
N ASN A 239 -8.42 -9.92 4.99
CA ASN A 239 -8.62 -9.29 3.68
C ASN A 239 -7.22 -9.20 3.07
N ASN A 240 -6.95 -9.98 2.03
CA ASN A 240 -5.65 -10.05 1.38
C ASN A 240 -5.57 -9.21 0.10
N PHE A 241 -5.89 -7.92 0.21
CA PHE A 241 -5.83 -6.92 -0.86
C PHE A 241 -4.69 -7.16 -1.86
N ALA A 242 -5.05 -7.45 -3.11
CA ALA A 242 -4.09 -7.64 -4.20
C ALA A 242 -3.40 -6.32 -4.56
N THR A 243 -4.21 -5.26 -4.64
CA THR A 243 -3.79 -3.91 -5.02
C THR A 243 -4.53 -2.85 -4.21
N GLY A 244 -4.00 -1.63 -4.22
CA GLY A 244 -4.68 -0.50 -3.60
C GLY A 244 -4.37 0.86 -4.21
N LEU A 245 -5.27 1.82 -3.96
CA LEU A 245 -5.07 3.23 -4.23
C LEU A 245 -5.30 4.07 -2.96
N SER A 246 -4.37 4.95 -2.64
CA SER A 246 -4.52 6.00 -1.63
C SER A 246 -4.61 7.36 -2.29
N PHE A 247 -5.78 7.99 -2.24
CA PHE A 247 -6.03 9.30 -2.81
C PHE A 247 -5.62 10.40 -1.84
N HIS A 248 -4.87 11.36 -2.38
CA HIS A 248 -4.32 12.54 -1.71
C HIS A 248 -4.58 13.81 -2.53
N SER A 249 -4.33 14.97 -1.93
CA SER A 249 -4.33 16.23 -2.65
C SER A 249 -3.26 17.16 -2.09
N GLY A 250 -2.65 17.95 -2.96
CA GLY A 250 -1.52 18.80 -2.64
C GLY A 250 -0.58 18.94 -3.82
N VAL A 251 -0.51 17.92 -4.67
CA VAL A 251 0.21 17.87 -5.96
C VAL A 251 -0.66 17.15 -7.02
N GLU A 252 -0.19 17.08 -8.27
CA GLU A 252 -0.78 16.30 -9.36
C GLU A 252 0.19 15.21 -9.83
N CYS A 253 0.09 14.00 -9.25
CA CYS A 253 0.97 12.89 -9.63
C CYS A 253 0.42 11.50 -9.30
N PHE A 254 0.99 10.50 -9.98
CA PHE A 254 0.94 9.10 -9.60
C PHE A 254 2.27 8.75 -8.92
N ASN A 255 2.21 8.20 -7.72
CA ASN A 255 3.38 7.91 -6.91
C ASN A 255 3.34 6.46 -6.42
N ALA A 256 4.33 5.66 -6.84
CA ALA A 256 4.42 4.25 -6.48
C ALA A 256 5.47 3.99 -5.39
N VAL A 257 5.44 2.82 -4.78
CA VAL A 257 6.53 2.33 -3.92
C VAL A 257 7.90 2.39 -4.63
N TRP A 258 9.03 2.46 -3.94
CA TRP A 258 9.18 2.75 -2.52
C TRP A 258 9.16 4.26 -2.26
N ASN A 259 8.53 4.67 -1.18
CA ASN A 259 8.51 6.05 -0.70
C ASN A 259 9.66 6.34 0.27
N TYR A 260 10.15 5.33 1.01
CA TYR A 260 11.28 5.46 1.94
C TYR A 260 12.65 5.50 1.25
N SER A 261 12.77 5.02 0.00
CA SER A 261 14.06 4.88 -0.66
C SER A 261 14.01 5.10 -2.16
N THR A 262 15.01 5.82 -2.68
CA THR A 262 15.25 5.95 -4.13
C THR A 262 15.86 4.69 -4.75
N THR A 263 16.06 3.64 -3.96
CA THR A 263 16.47 2.34 -4.48
C THR A 263 15.40 1.82 -5.43
N ALA A 264 15.83 1.36 -6.61
CA ALA A 264 14.93 0.85 -7.62
C ALA A 264 14.05 -0.28 -7.05
N VAL A 265 12.75 -0.20 -7.33
CA VAL A 265 11.82 -1.32 -7.14
C VAL A 265 12.21 -2.41 -8.13
N ILE A 266 12.46 -3.61 -7.63
CA ILE A 266 12.82 -4.76 -8.47
C ILE A 266 11.62 -5.71 -8.61
N GLN A 267 10.93 -5.99 -7.51
CA GLN A 267 9.74 -6.85 -7.52
C GLN A 267 8.54 -6.08 -8.10
N ASP A 268 7.70 -6.72 -8.91
CA ASP A 268 6.49 -6.15 -9.52
C ASP A 268 6.71 -4.90 -10.41
N LEU A 269 7.95 -4.55 -10.75
CA LEU A 269 8.27 -3.30 -11.46
C LEU A 269 7.49 -3.15 -12.78
N GLU A 270 7.40 -4.21 -13.57
CA GLU A 270 6.66 -4.18 -14.84
C GLU A 270 5.18 -3.88 -14.64
N PHE A 271 4.56 -4.48 -13.61
CA PHE A 271 3.15 -4.26 -13.28
C PHE A 271 2.90 -2.86 -12.72
N ILE A 272 3.72 -2.40 -11.77
CA ILE A 272 3.69 -1.05 -11.22
C ILE A 272 3.84 -0.01 -12.34
N THR A 273 4.80 -0.23 -13.25
CA THR A 273 5.04 0.65 -14.41
C THR A 273 3.86 0.65 -15.37
N ALA A 274 3.22 -0.50 -15.61
CA ALA A 274 2.05 -0.61 -16.47
C ALA A 274 0.87 0.17 -15.88
N GLN A 275 0.56 -0.01 -14.59
CA GLN A 275 -0.53 0.71 -13.92
C GLN A 275 -0.28 2.23 -13.88
N GLY A 276 0.93 2.65 -13.50
CA GLY A 276 1.29 4.07 -13.48
C GLY A 276 1.16 4.72 -14.86
N ASN A 277 1.66 4.06 -15.92
CA ASN A 277 1.51 4.59 -17.28
C ASN A 277 0.05 4.59 -17.76
N ALA A 278 -0.75 3.58 -17.41
CA ALA A 278 -2.16 3.55 -17.77
C ALA A 278 -2.93 4.71 -17.12
N TYR A 279 -2.64 5.01 -15.85
CA TYR A 279 -3.27 6.11 -15.13
C TYR A 279 -2.91 7.48 -15.72
N VAL A 280 -1.61 7.80 -15.81
CA VAL A 280 -1.16 9.15 -16.21
C VAL A 280 -1.42 9.47 -17.69
N ASN A 281 -1.57 8.45 -18.53
CA ASN A 281 -1.89 8.60 -19.95
C ASN A 281 -3.37 8.35 -20.27
N ASN A 282 -4.22 8.14 -19.25
CA ASN A 282 -5.66 7.97 -19.50
C ASN A 282 -6.20 9.26 -20.15
N PRO A 283 -7.03 9.16 -21.22
CA PRO A 283 -7.57 10.33 -21.89
C PRO A 283 -8.25 11.34 -20.96
N SER A 284 -8.97 10.90 -19.91
CA SER A 284 -9.64 11.82 -18.98
C SER A 284 -8.64 12.62 -18.13
N ILE A 285 -7.50 12.02 -17.77
CA ILE A 285 -6.41 12.69 -17.06
C ILE A 285 -5.71 13.68 -17.99
N ILE A 286 -5.37 13.27 -19.21
CA ILE A 286 -4.73 14.17 -20.18
C ILE A 286 -5.64 15.34 -20.55
N ASP A 287 -6.93 15.10 -20.76
CA ASP A 287 -7.89 16.14 -21.13
C ASP A 287 -8.09 17.18 -20.00
N TYR A 288 -8.03 16.74 -18.73
CA TYR A 288 -8.23 17.61 -17.58
C TYR A 288 -6.93 18.33 -17.14
N TYR A 289 -5.83 17.60 -16.95
CA TYR A 289 -4.58 18.12 -16.39
C TYR A 289 -3.57 18.54 -17.47
N GLY A 290 -3.69 18.04 -18.70
CA GLY A 290 -2.69 18.19 -19.77
C GLY A 290 -1.46 17.30 -19.59
N SER A 291 -0.90 17.24 -18.38
CA SER A 291 0.18 16.34 -17.99
C SER A 291 0.06 15.96 -16.52
N TYR A 292 0.50 14.76 -16.17
CA TYR A 292 0.44 14.23 -14.81
C TYR A 292 1.77 13.53 -14.49
N ASP A 293 2.39 13.85 -13.36
CA ASP A 293 3.71 13.30 -13.02
C ASP A 293 3.62 11.81 -12.64
N LEU A 294 4.66 11.04 -12.93
CA LEU A 294 4.78 9.63 -12.56
C LEU A 294 6.11 9.38 -11.82
N TRP A 295 6.02 8.89 -10.57
CA TRP A 295 7.18 8.64 -9.71
C TRP A 295 7.33 7.16 -9.38
N ILE A 296 8.40 6.54 -9.91
CA ILE A 296 8.80 5.15 -9.64
C ILE A 296 10.34 5.10 -9.50
N PRO A 297 10.91 4.79 -8.33
CA PRO A 297 10.24 4.71 -7.02
C PRO A 297 9.70 6.08 -6.59
N GLY A 298 8.68 6.11 -5.75
CA GLY A 298 8.03 7.32 -5.26
C GLY A 298 8.98 8.29 -4.55
N ALA A 299 9.97 7.77 -3.84
CA ALA A 299 11.04 8.55 -3.22
C ALA A 299 11.84 9.45 -4.20
N SER A 300 11.71 9.21 -5.51
CA SER A 300 12.26 10.08 -6.57
C SER A 300 11.60 11.46 -6.59
N TRP A 301 10.37 11.57 -6.09
CA TRP A 301 9.71 12.83 -5.77
C TRP A 301 10.31 13.44 -4.51
N TYR A 302 10.06 12.82 -3.36
CA TYR A 302 10.72 13.06 -2.07
C TYR A 302 10.57 11.82 -1.19
N ALA A 303 11.54 11.56 -0.31
CA ALA A 303 11.53 10.38 0.53
C ALA A 303 10.71 10.61 1.80
N ILE A 304 9.88 9.63 2.18
CA ILE A 304 9.06 9.60 3.40
C ILE A 304 9.07 8.20 3.99
N GLU A 305 8.88 8.08 5.31
CA GLU A 305 8.78 6.79 5.99
C GLU A 305 7.40 6.64 6.65
N GLY A 306 6.93 5.40 6.78
CA GLY A 306 5.70 5.09 7.52
C GLY A 306 4.41 5.43 6.80
N ASP A 307 4.43 5.51 5.46
CA ASP A 307 3.23 5.68 4.65
C ASP A 307 2.48 4.36 4.42
N VAL A 308 1.22 4.48 4.00
CA VAL A 308 0.35 3.32 3.74
C VAL A 308 0.83 2.49 2.56
N ASN A 309 1.42 3.07 1.51
CA ASN A 309 1.80 2.29 0.31
C ASN A 309 2.97 1.37 0.63
N ASP A 310 4.02 1.90 1.26
CA ASP A 310 5.20 1.10 1.60
C ASP A 310 4.88 0.04 2.66
N TRP A 311 3.97 0.31 3.60
CA TRP A 311 3.47 -0.74 4.50
C TRP A 311 2.66 -1.80 3.78
N SER A 312 1.77 -1.39 2.88
CA SER A 312 0.93 -2.28 2.10
C SER A 312 1.78 -3.24 1.26
N TYR A 313 2.79 -2.71 0.57
CA TYR A 313 3.68 -3.52 -0.23
C TYR A 313 4.72 -4.28 0.61
N GLY A 314 5.23 -3.62 1.65
CA GLY A 314 6.31 -4.08 2.50
C GLY A 314 5.94 -5.21 3.44
N GLU A 315 4.79 -5.12 4.10
CA GLU A 315 4.39 -6.06 5.15
C GLU A 315 3.26 -6.99 4.73
N VAL A 316 2.38 -6.56 3.82
CA VAL A 316 1.19 -7.33 3.45
C VAL A 316 1.16 -7.81 2.00
N GLY A 317 2.08 -7.32 1.15
CA GLY A 317 2.25 -7.80 -0.22
C GLY A 317 1.34 -7.14 -1.27
N THR A 318 0.47 -6.22 -0.84
CA THR A 318 -0.44 -5.44 -1.67
C THR A 318 0.33 -4.44 -2.53
N VAL A 319 0.07 -4.42 -3.84
CA VAL A 319 0.63 -3.39 -4.74
C VAL A 319 -0.23 -2.12 -4.62
N ASP A 320 0.17 -1.21 -3.74
CA ASP A 320 -0.58 0.00 -3.41
C ASP A 320 0.13 1.27 -3.95
N HIS A 321 -0.63 2.22 -4.48
CA HIS A 321 -0.12 3.48 -5.04
C HIS A 321 -0.80 4.71 -4.46
N THR A 322 -0.08 5.82 -4.39
CA THR A 322 -0.63 7.13 -4.06
C THR A 322 -1.05 7.89 -5.33
N ILE A 323 -2.26 8.44 -5.31
CA ILE A 323 -2.79 9.33 -6.36
C ILE A 323 -2.99 10.73 -5.77
N GLU A 324 -2.19 11.69 -6.22
CA GLU A 324 -2.29 13.10 -5.83
C GLU A 324 -3.15 13.84 -6.86
N VAL A 325 -4.42 14.13 -6.54
CA VAL A 325 -5.41 14.55 -7.56
C VAL A 325 -5.47 16.05 -7.89
N SER A 326 -4.79 16.90 -7.13
CA SER A 326 -4.79 18.36 -7.36
C SER A 326 -3.65 19.05 -6.62
N ASN A 327 -3.05 20.07 -7.25
CA ASN A 327 -2.12 20.98 -6.58
C ASN A 327 -2.75 21.80 -5.43
N VAL A 328 -4.08 21.84 -5.35
CA VAL A 328 -4.87 22.50 -4.30
C VAL A 328 -5.57 21.44 -3.47
N LYS A 329 -5.32 21.41 -2.15
CA LYS A 329 -5.90 20.38 -1.27
C LYS A 329 -7.43 20.39 -1.26
N SER A 330 -8.00 21.58 -1.11
CA SER A 330 -9.43 21.88 -1.19
C SER A 330 -9.74 22.61 -2.49
N ASP A 331 -9.70 21.89 -3.61
CA ASP A 331 -9.88 22.44 -4.94
C ASP A 331 -11.33 22.91 -5.22
N PRO A 332 -11.52 24.14 -5.73
CA PRO A 332 -12.85 24.63 -6.08
C PRO A 332 -13.57 23.85 -7.18
N ASP A 333 -12.83 23.13 -8.04
CA ASP A 333 -13.35 22.27 -9.10
C ASP A 333 -13.21 20.78 -8.75
N TRP A 334 -13.35 20.43 -7.46
CA TRP A 334 -13.38 19.03 -7.04
C TRP A 334 -14.36 18.15 -7.84
N PRO A 335 -15.53 18.60 -8.34
CA PRO A 335 -16.38 17.76 -9.18
C PRO A 335 -15.75 17.44 -10.54
N GLY A 336 -15.04 18.41 -11.15
CA GLY A 336 -14.29 18.20 -12.38
C GLY A 336 -13.15 17.20 -12.18
N ILE A 337 -12.42 17.33 -11.08
CA ILE A 337 -11.34 16.41 -10.68
C ILE A 337 -11.88 15.00 -10.44
N ALA A 338 -12.95 14.87 -9.66
CA ALA A 338 -13.58 13.58 -9.39
C ALA A 338 -14.06 12.91 -10.69
N ASN A 339 -14.61 13.70 -11.63
CA ASN A 339 -15.00 13.23 -12.95
C ASN A 339 -13.80 12.85 -13.84
N ALA A 340 -12.65 13.50 -13.69
CA ALA A 340 -11.44 13.15 -14.45
C ALA A 340 -10.83 11.82 -13.99
N ASN A 341 -11.01 11.45 -12.72
CA ASN A 341 -10.32 10.31 -12.11
C ASN A 341 -11.12 8.98 -12.12
N TYR A 342 -12.44 8.97 -12.32
CA TYR A 342 -13.18 7.69 -12.20
C TYR A 342 -12.84 6.65 -13.29
N MET A 343 -12.55 7.08 -14.53
CA MET A 343 -12.17 6.15 -15.61
C MET A 343 -10.82 5.45 -15.36
N PRO A 344 -9.72 6.14 -15.03
CA PRO A 344 -8.48 5.46 -14.70
C PRO A 344 -8.58 4.63 -13.41
N MET A 345 -9.48 4.96 -12.48
CA MET A 345 -9.79 4.10 -11.33
C MET A 345 -10.47 2.80 -11.78
N LEU A 346 -11.42 2.84 -12.72
CA LEU A 346 -12.02 1.63 -13.30
C LEU A 346 -10.97 0.78 -14.02
N ASP A 347 -10.10 1.39 -14.84
CA ASP A 347 -8.99 0.69 -15.51
C ASP A 347 -8.03 0.03 -14.50
N PHE A 348 -7.74 0.73 -13.39
CA PHE A 348 -6.94 0.18 -12.30
C PHE A 348 -7.62 -1.05 -11.68
N CYS A 349 -8.91 -0.99 -11.38
CA CYS A 349 -9.64 -2.12 -10.80
C CYS A 349 -9.63 -3.32 -11.74
N ILE A 350 -9.94 -3.10 -13.02
CA ILE A 350 -9.90 -4.15 -14.06
C ILE A 350 -8.51 -4.79 -14.15
N THR A 351 -7.45 -3.99 -14.24
CA THR A 351 -6.09 -4.54 -14.36
C THR A 351 -5.58 -5.22 -13.08
N SER A 352 -6.23 -4.96 -11.95
CA SER A 352 -5.92 -5.60 -10.67
C SER A 352 -6.54 -6.99 -10.54
N THR A 353 -7.50 -7.37 -11.39
CA THR A 353 -8.07 -8.73 -11.37
C THR A 353 -7.20 -9.72 -12.15
N TYR A 354 -6.51 -9.25 -13.20
CA TYR A 354 -5.66 -10.09 -14.05
C TYR A 354 -4.46 -10.68 -13.30
N GLY A 355 -4.05 -11.89 -13.67
CA GLY A 355 -2.90 -12.54 -13.07
C GLY A 355 -3.23 -13.94 -12.58
N ILE A 356 -2.80 -14.24 -11.36
CA ILE A 356 -2.96 -15.55 -10.74
C ILE A 356 -3.87 -15.41 -9.52
N TYR A 357 -4.83 -16.30 -9.36
CA TYR A 357 -5.64 -16.39 -8.16
C TYR A 357 -5.91 -17.86 -7.82
N GLY A 358 -6.46 -18.16 -6.64
CA GLY A 358 -6.85 -19.51 -6.29
C GLY A 358 -6.97 -19.70 -4.78
N THR A 359 -7.05 -20.95 -4.34
CA THR A 359 -7.23 -21.30 -2.93
C THR A 359 -6.13 -22.22 -2.43
N VAL A 360 -5.78 -22.11 -1.14
CA VAL A 360 -4.98 -23.12 -0.42
C VAL A 360 -5.82 -23.76 0.68
N LEU A 361 -6.16 -25.03 0.49
CA LEU A 361 -7.05 -25.77 1.38
C LEU A 361 -6.38 -27.03 1.95
N ASP A 362 -6.93 -27.55 3.04
CA ASP A 362 -6.58 -28.89 3.53
C ASP A 362 -7.33 -30.00 2.77
N GLY A 363 -6.97 -31.26 3.03
CA GLY A 363 -7.63 -32.42 2.40
C GLY A 363 -9.12 -32.60 2.76
N SER A 364 -9.65 -31.82 3.70
CA SER A 364 -11.07 -31.77 4.06
C SER A 364 -11.80 -30.56 3.46
N GLY A 365 -11.09 -29.69 2.75
CA GLY A 365 -11.62 -28.45 2.17
C GLY A 365 -11.64 -27.25 3.12
N ASN A 366 -10.92 -27.30 4.26
CA ASN A 366 -10.80 -26.14 5.14
C ASN A 366 -9.70 -25.19 4.64
N PRO A 367 -9.84 -23.86 4.79
CA PRO A 367 -8.83 -22.88 4.42
C PRO A 367 -7.55 -23.03 5.26
N LEU A 368 -6.41 -22.70 4.66
CA LEU A 368 -5.10 -22.74 5.32
C LEU A 368 -4.39 -21.40 5.15
N ASP A 369 -3.86 -20.86 6.25
CA ASP A 369 -2.96 -19.70 6.23
C ASP A 369 -1.64 -20.08 5.53
N ALA A 370 -1.48 -19.61 4.28
CA ALA A 370 -0.35 -19.89 3.43
C ALA A 370 0.36 -18.61 2.97
N LEU A 371 1.68 -18.70 2.87
CA LEU A 371 2.51 -17.75 2.12
C LEU A 371 2.54 -18.17 0.65
N ILE A 372 2.24 -17.24 -0.25
CA ILE A 372 2.28 -17.43 -1.70
C ILE A 372 3.43 -16.62 -2.29
N GLU A 373 4.28 -17.29 -3.05
CA GLU A 373 5.35 -16.66 -3.82
C GLU A 373 5.18 -16.97 -5.30
N VAL A 374 5.26 -15.91 -6.11
CA VAL A 374 5.13 -16.00 -7.56
C VAL A 374 6.44 -15.58 -8.20
N GLU A 375 7.10 -16.51 -8.88
CA GLU A 375 8.36 -16.29 -9.57
C GLU A 375 8.09 -16.24 -11.08
N LYS A 376 8.48 -15.14 -11.72
CA LYS A 376 8.49 -15.06 -13.19
C LYS A 376 9.69 -15.86 -13.71
N THR A 377 9.45 -16.71 -14.71
CA THR A 377 10.43 -17.68 -15.22
C THR A 377 10.84 -17.45 -16.66
N ASP A 378 10.31 -16.42 -17.32
CA ASP A 378 10.76 -16.08 -18.65
C ASP A 378 12.16 -15.45 -18.63
N ALA A 379 12.91 -15.61 -19.73
CA ALA A 379 14.34 -15.29 -19.80
C ALA A 379 14.68 -13.79 -19.65
N THR A 380 13.68 -12.94 -19.42
CA THR A 380 13.81 -11.48 -19.32
C THR A 380 13.83 -10.97 -17.89
N ASP A 381 13.16 -11.64 -16.96
CA ASP A 381 13.18 -11.29 -15.53
C ASP A 381 12.90 -12.53 -14.66
N SER A 382 13.81 -12.80 -13.73
CA SER A 382 13.69 -13.89 -12.74
C SER A 382 13.54 -13.37 -11.31
N SER A 383 13.30 -12.07 -11.17
CA SER A 383 13.05 -11.48 -9.86
C SER A 383 11.70 -11.99 -9.35
N PRO A 384 11.65 -12.53 -8.11
CA PRO A 384 10.38 -12.94 -7.53
C PRO A 384 9.49 -11.70 -7.36
N LEU A 385 8.20 -11.84 -7.71
CA LEU A 385 7.21 -10.83 -7.38
C LEU A 385 7.10 -10.68 -5.85
N ARG A 386 6.50 -9.60 -5.37
CA ARG A 386 6.19 -9.51 -3.94
C ARG A 386 5.25 -10.66 -3.56
N PHE A 387 5.51 -11.24 -2.39
CA PHE A 387 4.66 -12.29 -1.85
C PHE A 387 3.22 -11.81 -1.70
N CYS A 388 2.27 -12.75 -1.67
CA CYS A 388 0.94 -12.52 -1.10
C CYS A 388 0.64 -13.63 -0.08
N ARG A 389 -0.48 -13.51 0.62
CA ARG A 389 -0.95 -14.53 1.57
C ARG A 389 -2.38 -14.91 1.24
N THR A 390 -2.79 -16.07 1.73
CA THR A 390 -4.20 -16.45 1.67
C THR A 390 -5.00 -15.69 2.72
N ASP A 391 -6.26 -15.44 2.39
CA ASP A 391 -7.27 -15.17 3.39
C ASP A 391 -7.51 -16.42 4.24
N VAL A 392 -7.64 -16.26 5.56
CA VAL A 392 -7.86 -17.38 6.48
C VAL A 392 -9.32 -17.82 6.60
N VAL A 393 -10.26 -17.03 6.09
CA VAL A 393 -11.69 -17.30 6.11
C VAL A 393 -12.07 -18.27 5.00
N ASP A 394 -11.54 -18.08 3.80
CA ASP A 394 -11.89 -18.88 2.61
C ASP A 394 -10.70 -19.62 1.96
N GLY A 395 -9.46 -19.24 2.31
CA GLY A 395 -8.23 -19.80 1.77
C GLY A 395 -7.80 -19.19 0.43
N GLY A 396 -8.53 -18.17 -0.04
CA GLY A 396 -8.35 -17.47 -1.29
C GLY A 396 -7.08 -16.63 -1.32
N TYR A 397 -6.46 -16.51 -2.49
CA TYR A 397 -5.35 -15.61 -2.73
C TYR A 397 -5.40 -15.08 -4.16
N SER A 398 -4.82 -13.90 -4.35
CA SER A 398 -4.64 -13.31 -5.68
C SER A 398 -3.30 -12.60 -5.78
N LYS A 399 -2.77 -12.55 -7.01
CA LYS A 399 -1.55 -11.83 -7.36
C LYS A 399 -1.73 -11.20 -8.74
N ALA A 400 -1.95 -9.90 -8.74
CA ALA A 400 -2.01 -9.13 -9.96
C ALA A 400 -0.64 -9.10 -10.66
N THR A 401 -0.61 -9.34 -11.97
CA THR A 401 0.64 -9.36 -12.73
C THR A 401 0.40 -9.08 -14.21
N VAL A 402 1.47 -8.70 -14.91
CA VAL A 402 1.50 -8.60 -16.38
C VAL A 402 1.63 -9.99 -17.01
N PRO A 403 1.36 -10.15 -18.32
CA PRO A 403 1.51 -11.42 -19.02
C PRO A 403 2.92 -12.02 -18.86
N GLY A 404 3.00 -13.34 -18.71
CA GLY A 404 4.26 -14.02 -18.46
C GLY A 404 4.10 -15.51 -18.19
N THR A 405 5.23 -16.17 -17.89
CA THR A 405 5.23 -17.57 -17.41
C THR A 405 5.78 -17.62 -15.99
N PHE A 406 5.05 -18.27 -15.09
CA PHE A 406 5.29 -18.21 -13.66
C PHE A 406 5.41 -19.59 -13.02
N ASN A 407 6.18 -19.65 -11.93
CA ASN A 407 6.08 -20.69 -10.92
C ASN A 407 5.35 -20.09 -9.71
N VAL A 408 4.46 -20.86 -9.12
CA VAL A 408 3.71 -20.49 -7.91
C VAL A 408 4.06 -21.46 -6.81
N VAL A 409 4.49 -20.95 -5.67
CA VAL A 409 4.84 -21.73 -4.48
C VAL A 409 3.89 -21.34 -3.35
N ALA A 410 3.15 -22.32 -2.81
CA ALA A 410 2.37 -22.16 -1.59
C ALA A 410 3.11 -22.81 -0.42
N THR A 411 3.26 -22.10 0.69
CA THR A 411 3.93 -22.59 1.90
C THR A 411 3.02 -22.47 3.11
N VAL A 412 2.72 -23.59 3.76
CA VAL A 412 1.88 -23.65 4.97
C VAL A 412 2.75 -24.03 6.17
N ALA A 413 2.66 -23.24 7.23
CA ALA A 413 3.44 -23.46 8.45
C ALA A 413 3.18 -24.85 9.04
N GLY A 414 4.24 -25.64 9.19
CA GLY A 414 4.14 -27.02 9.70
C GLY A 414 3.74 -28.09 8.67
N MET A 415 3.35 -27.70 7.44
CA MET A 415 3.00 -28.65 6.36
C MET A 415 3.98 -28.62 5.18
N GLY A 416 4.87 -27.61 5.11
CA GLY A 416 5.86 -27.48 4.05
C GLY A 416 5.35 -26.67 2.86
N SER A 417 5.93 -26.89 1.69
CA SER A 417 5.62 -26.14 0.47
C SER A 417 5.16 -27.06 -0.66
N GLN A 418 4.30 -26.54 -1.54
CA GLN A 418 3.94 -27.15 -2.82
C GLN A 418 4.21 -26.14 -3.94
N THR A 419 4.61 -26.63 -5.12
CA THR A 419 4.97 -25.79 -6.27
C THR A 419 4.19 -26.22 -7.51
N GLN A 420 3.65 -25.24 -8.24
CA GLN A 420 3.12 -25.40 -9.59
C GLN A 420 3.97 -24.59 -10.56
N THR A 421 4.41 -25.21 -11.66
CA THR A 421 5.39 -24.61 -12.58
C THR A 421 4.80 -24.41 -13.97
N GLY A 422 5.34 -23.41 -14.69
CA GLY A 422 4.97 -23.16 -16.08
C GLY A 422 3.55 -22.64 -16.26
N ILE A 423 3.02 -21.90 -15.29
CA ILE A 423 1.73 -21.22 -15.37
C ILE A 423 1.85 -20.07 -16.37
N VAL A 424 1.11 -20.13 -17.47
CA VAL A 424 1.12 -19.08 -18.50
C VAL A 424 -0.06 -18.16 -18.25
N VAL A 425 0.22 -16.87 -18.05
CA VAL A 425 -0.79 -15.80 -17.94
C VAL A 425 -0.72 -14.96 -19.21
N GLY A 426 -1.82 -14.91 -19.97
CA GLY A 426 -1.98 -14.07 -21.14
C GLY A 426 -2.41 -12.64 -20.80
N SER A 427 -2.68 -11.86 -21.84
CA SER A 427 -3.24 -10.51 -21.69
C SER A 427 -4.68 -10.59 -21.21
N GLU A 428 -5.03 -9.83 -20.18
CA GLU A 428 -6.40 -9.76 -19.64
C GLU A 428 -6.92 -11.11 -19.11
N GLU A 429 -6.01 -11.99 -18.66
CA GLU A 429 -6.35 -13.32 -18.16
C GLU A 429 -6.25 -13.40 -16.64
N MET A 430 -7.19 -14.14 -16.04
CA MET A 430 -7.17 -14.57 -14.65
C MET A 430 -6.96 -16.10 -14.63
N ILE A 431 -5.84 -16.55 -14.09
CA ILE A 431 -5.47 -17.96 -14.07
C ILE A 431 -5.62 -18.53 -12.67
N GLN A 432 -6.53 -19.50 -12.53
CA GLN A 432 -6.76 -20.17 -11.26
C GLN A 432 -5.68 -21.23 -10.98
N VAL A 433 -5.06 -21.17 -9.81
CA VAL A 433 -4.01 -22.07 -9.32
C VAL A 433 -4.33 -22.48 -7.89
N ASN A 434 -4.82 -23.71 -7.69
CA ASN A 434 -5.26 -24.18 -6.38
C ASN A 434 -4.27 -25.17 -5.76
N PHE A 435 -4.10 -25.13 -4.45
CA PHE A 435 -3.26 -26.07 -3.68
C PHE A 435 -4.11 -26.82 -2.65
N VAL A 436 -3.80 -28.10 -2.45
CA VAL A 436 -4.45 -28.94 -1.42
C VAL A 436 -3.38 -29.64 -0.59
N PHE A 437 -3.34 -29.36 0.70
CA PHE A 437 -2.43 -29.97 1.66
C PHE A 437 -3.12 -31.07 2.45
N SER A 438 -2.67 -32.32 2.34
CA SER A 438 -3.18 -33.43 3.16
C SER A 438 -2.40 -33.57 4.46
N THR A 439 -3.07 -33.88 5.59
CA THR A 439 -2.45 -34.18 6.90
C THR A 439 -1.73 -35.53 6.97
N GLY A 440 -1.46 -36.18 5.83
CA GLY A 440 -0.36 -37.12 5.81
C GLY A 440 0.90 -36.31 6.07
N ILE A 441 1.81 -36.79 6.93
CA ILE A 441 3.21 -36.44 6.76
C ILE A 441 3.47 -36.65 5.28
N GLY A 442 3.57 -35.57 4.50
CA GLY A 442 3.91 -35.68 3.10
C GLY A 442 5.16 -36.54 3.07
N GLU A 443 5.18 -37.58 2.23
CA GLU A 443 6.45 -38.21 1.93
C GLU A 443 7.39 -37.06 1.60
N SER A 444 8.37 -36.83 2.48
CA SER A 444 9.38 -35.83 2.25
C SER A 444 10.05 -36.27 0.96
N SER A 445 9.68 -35.63 -0.16
CA SER A 445 10.60 -35.52 -1.27
C SER A 445 11.85 -34.91 -0.66
N PRO A 446 13.01 -35.59 -0.67
CA PRO A 446 14.24 -35.05 -0.12
C PRO A 446 14.73 -33.79 -0.87
N GLU A 447 13.96 -33.28 -1.83
CA GLU A 447 14.32 -32.15 -2.68
C GLU A 447 13.60 -30.81 -2.34
N ASP A 448 12.65 -30.78 -1.41
CA ASP A 448 11.80 -29.58 -1.18
C ASP A 448 11.87 -28.99 0.24
N VAL A 449 13.07 -28.76 0.78
CA VAL A 449 13.24 -27.88 1.96
C VAL A 449 13.83 -26.54 1.51
N PHE A 450 12.97 -25.58 1.17
CA PHE A 450 13.39 -24.20 0.96
C PHE A 450 13.81 -23.59 2.31
N ILE A 451 15.11 -23.35 2.45
CA ILE A 451 15.66 -22.65 3.62
C ILE A 451 15.74 -21.15 3.31
N ARG A 452 15.66 -20.31 4.33
CA ARG A 452 15.85 -18.86 4.24
C ARG A 452 16.89 -18.41 5.25
N VAL A 453 17.51 -17.28 4.94
CA VAL A 453 18.30 -16.49 5.87
C VAL A 453 17.98 -15.03 5.63
N SER A 454 17.58 -14.30 6.66
CA SER A 454 17.50 -12.84 6.66
C SER A 454 18.37 -12.27 7.77
N VAL A 455 18.69 -10.99 7.69
CA VAL A 455 19.54 -10.30 8.67
C VAL A 455 18.88 -8.97 9.03
N ALA A 456 18.72 -8.72 10.33
CA ALA A 456 18.12 -7.50 10.85
C ALA A 456 18.85 -7.00 12.13
N PRO A 457 19.10 -5.69 12.28
CA PRO A 457 18.94 -4.65 11.26
C PRO A 457 19.90 -4.84 10.08
N ASN A 458 19.61 -4.22 8.95
CA ASN A 458 20.48 -4.23 7.76
C ASN A 458 20.26 -2.94 6.97
N PRO A 459 21.16 -1.94 7.00
CA PRO A 459 22.55 -2.03 7.46
C PRO A 459 22.76 -2.32 8.96
N VAL A 460 23.84 -3.01 9.29
CA VAL A 460 24.25 -3.36 10.66
C VAL A 460 25.29 -2.34 11.14
N THR A 461 25.04 -1.66 12.26
CA THR A 461 26.01 -0.79 12.94
C THR A 461 26.64 -1.46 14.18
N GLY A 462 26.00 -2.50 14.71
CA GLY A 462 26.46 -3.22 15.90
C GLY A 462 26.11 -4.70 15.85
N VAL A 463 25.07 -5.11 16.56
CA VAL A 463 24.58 -6.49 16.56
C VAL A 463 23.47 -6.64 15.53
N CYS A 464 23.54 -7.69 14.71
CA CYS A 464 22.42 -8.16 13.91
C CYS A 464 21.95 -9.53 14.38
N ASN A 465 20.71 -9.87 14.04
CA ASN A 465 20.15 -11.19 14.20
C ASN A 465 19.92 -11.80 12.82
N PHE A 466 20.39 -13.03 12.64
CA PHE A 466 20.02 -13.85 11.51
C PHE A 466 18.75 -14.62 11.85
N SER A 467 17.69 -14.41 11.07
CA SER A 467 16.51 -15.26 11.09
C SER A 467 16.71 -16.39 10.09
N LEU A 468 16.60 -17.63 10.57
CA LEU A 468 16.92 -18.87 9.86
C LEU A 468 15.70 -19.76 9.80
N SER A 469 15.47 -20.41 8.66
CA SER A 469 14.43 -21.44 8.57
C SER A 469 14.68 -22.58 9.56
N ASN A 470 13.65 -22.99 10.29
CA ASN A 470 13.69 -24.23 11.06
C ASN A 470 13.58 -25.43 10.12
N THR A 471 14.69 -26.08 9.83
CA THR A 471 14.71 -27.29 8.99
C THR A 471 14.57 -28.59 9.80
N GLY A 472 14.60 -28.52 11.13
CA GLY A 472 14.71 -29.70 11.99
C GLY A 472 16.05 -30.45 11.88
N ILE A 473 17.03 -29.92 11.14
CA ILE A 473 18.36 -30.50 10.92
C ILE A 473 19.41 -29.44 11.25
N ASP A 474 20.59 -29.87 11.70
CA ASP A 474 21.72 -28.95 11.88
C ASP A 474 22.04 -28.20 10.56
N GLY A 475 22.43 -26.94 10.69
CA GLY A 475 22.80 -26.07 9.59
C GLY A 475 24.15 -25.40 9.80
N ASN A 476 24.58 -24.64 8.80
CA ASN A 476 25.83 -23.89 8.81
C ASN A 476 25.59 -22.51 8.21
N LEU A 477 25.95 -21.47 8.96
CA LEU A 477 25.86 -20.08 8.57
C LEU A 477 27.26 -19.56 8.25
N ARG A 478 27.45 -19.03 7.04
CA ARG A 478 28.72 -18.44 6.56
C ARG A 478 28.51 -17.02 6.11
N ILE A 479 29.53 -16.19 6.29
CA ILE A 479 29.59 -14.82 5.76
C ILE A 479 30.82 -14.74 4.86
N TYR A 480 30.64 -14.18 3.68
CA TYR A 480 31.67 -13.98 2.67
C TYR A 480 31.89 -12.48 2.44
N ASP A 481 33.14 -12.07 2.31
CA ASP A 481 33.46 -10.76 1.74
C ASP A 481 33.21 -10.73 0.21
N ILE A 482 33.28 -9.55 -0.40
CA ILE A 482 33.04 -9.38 -1.86
C ILE A 482 34.02 -10.13 -2.76
N SER A 483 35.15 -10.61 -2.22
CA SER A 483 36.10 -11.46 -2.96
C SER A 483 35.72 -12.94 -2.93
N GLY A 484 34.66 -13.30 -2.20
CA GLY A 484 34.20 -14.66 -2.00
C GLY A 484 34.94 -15.40 -0.88
N ARG A 485 35.76 -14.72 -0.08
CA ARG A 485 36.47 -15.33 1.05
C ARG A 485 35.54 -15.39 2.27
N THR A 486 35.45 -16.55 2.91
CA THR A 486 34.72 -16.72 4.17
C THR A 486 35.38 -15.90 5.28
N VAL A 487 34.61 -15.00 5.89
CA VAL A 487 35.04 -14.14 7.01
C VAL A 487 34.39 -14.54 8.34
N TYR A 488 33.30 -15.31 8.31
CA TYR A 488 32.67 -15.90 9.48
C TYR A 488 32.01 -17.23 9.13
N GLU A 489 32.03 -18.18 10.07
CA GLU A 489 31.35 -19.46 9.95
C GLU A 489 30.86 -19.97 11.31
N LYS A 490 29.62 -20.45 11.35
CA LYS A 490 28.99 -20.98 12.57
C LYS A 490 28.07 -22.16 12.26
N ASN A 491 28.24 -23.25 12.98
CA ASN A 491 27.26 -24.34 12.98
C ASN A 491 26.04 -23.94 13.84
N ILE A 492 24.86 -24.18 13.29
CA ILE A 492 23.55 -23.88 13.86
C ILE A 492 22.88 -25.21 14.18
N SER A 493 22.49 -25.44 15.43
CA SER A 493 21.80 -26.68 15.81
C SER A 493 20.36 -26.70 15.30
N ALA A 494 19.83 -27.90 15.04
CA ALA A 494 18.44 -28.10 14.70
C ALA A 494 17.50 -27.37 15.67
N GLY A 495 16.47 -26.69 15.15
CA GLY A 495 15.51 -25.91 15.93
C GLY A 495 15.95 -24.48 16.27
N VAL A 496 17.19 -24.08 15.97
CA VAL A 496 17.64 -22.70 16.15
C VAL A 496 17.23 -21.85 14.95
N VAL A 497 16.25 -20.98 15.17
CA VAL A 497 15.71 -20.07 14.14
C VAL A 497 16.27 -18.66 14.21
N ASN A 498 17.01 -18.33 15.27
CA ASN A 498 17.61 -17.01 15.46
C ASN A 498 19.06 -17.13 15.91
N HIS A 499 19.97 -16.38 15.29
CA HIS A 499 21.38 -16.32 15.67
C HIS A 499 21.88 -14.88 15.70
N ALA A 500 22.23 -14.39 16.89
CA ALA A 500 22.79 -13.06 17.08
C ALA A 500 24.28 -13.00 16.68
N PHE A 501 24.68 -11.92 16.03
CA PHE A 501 26.05 -11.69 15.55
C PHE A 501 26.45 -10.23 15.67
N SER A 502 27.54 -9.94 16.38
CA SER A 502 28.11 -8.60 16.55
C SER A 502 28.89 -8.14 15.32
N ALA A 503 28.20 -7.89 14.20
CA ALA A 503 28.84 -7.57 12.92
C ALA A 503 29.69 -6.29 12.99
N GLY A 504 29.21 -5.23 13.64
CA GLY A 504 29.91 -3.94 13.74
C GLY A 504 31.24 -4.00 14.52
N GLU A 505 31.42 -5.01 15.37
CA GLU A 505 32.69 -5.25 16.09
C GLU A 505 33.59 -6.28 15.39
N THR A 506 33.02 -7.09 14.50
CA THR A 506 33.68 -8.29 13.94
C THR A 506 34.13 -8.10 12.49
N LEU A 507 33.44 -7.25 11.74
CA LEU A 507 33.64 -7.06 10.31
C LEU A 507 33.85 -5.56 10.01
N PRO A 508 34.80 -5.20 9.12
CA PRO A 508 34.88 -3.83 8.60
C PRO A 508 33.59 -3.39 7.91
N ALA A 509 33.34 -2.08 7.83
CA ALA A 509 32.25 -1.56 7.01
C ALA A 509 32.38 -2.03 5.55
N GLY A 510 31.25 -2.43 4.97
CA GLY A 510 31.21 -3.03 3.65
C GLY A 510 30.04 -3.96 3.42
N VAL A 511 29.99 -4.55 2.21
CA VAL A 511 28.95 -5.47 1.80
C VAL A 511 29.44 -6.90 1.93
N TYR A 512 28.61 -7.75 2.52
CA TYR A 512 28.87 -9.17 2.74
C TYR A 512 27.73 -10.02 2.20
N GLN A 513 28.08 -11.21 1.70
CA GLN A 513 27.11 -12.24 1.37
C GLN A 513 27.00 -13.22 2.53
N VAL A 514 25.80 -13.40 3.05
CA VAL A 514 25.50 -14.38 4.10
C VAL A 514 24.88 -15.59 3.44
N ARG A 515 25.32 -16.79 3.79
CA ARG A 515 24.75 -18.05 3.31
C ARG A 515 24.43 -18.95 4.49
N TYR A 516 23.20 -19.43 4.55
CA TYR A 516 22.79 -20.51 5.44
C TYR A 516 22.64 -21.78 4.62
N THR A 517 23.17 -22.90 5.11
CA THR A 517 23.00 -24.23 4.49
C THR A 517 22.50 -25.22 5.51
N SER A 518 21.45 -25.97 5.21
CA SER A 518 20.93 -27.04 6.07
C SER A 518 20.19 -28.06 5.21
N GLY A 519 20.28 -29.35 5.57
CA GLY A 519 19.55 -30.41 4.86
C GLY A 519 19.89 -30.59 3.37
N GLY A 520 21.05 -30.12 2.90
CA GLY A 520 21.40 -30.15 1.47
C GLY A 520 20.99 -28.91 0.67
N HIS A 521 20.25 -27.99 1.30
CA HIS A 521 19.79 -26.74 0.69
C HIS A 521 20.65 -25.55 1.13
N SER A 522 20.60 -24.45 0.37
CA SER A 522 21.32 -23.21 0.68
C SER A 522 20.46 -21.99 0.40
N ALA A 523 20.46 -21.01 1.30
CA ALA A 523 19.90 -19.69 1.07
C ALA A 523 20.94 -18.63 1.32
N SER A 524 20.82 -17.50 0.63
CA SER A 524 21.74 -16.38 0.81
C SER A 524 21.01 -15.06 0.95
N THR A 525 21.57 -14.15 1.73
CA THR A 525 21.11 -12.76 1.85
C THR A 525 22.29 -11.81 1.84
N ARG A 526 22.03 -10.53 1.58
CA ARG A 526 23.03 -9.47 1.60
C ARG A 526 23.02 -8.83 2.99
N MET A 527 24.19 -8.70 3.60
CA MET A 527 24.38 -7.93 4.83
C MET A 527 25.29 -6.74 4.54
N VAL A 528 24.90 -5.54 4.94
CA VAL A 528 25.70 -4.33 4.85
C VAL A 528 26.14 -3.96 6.25
N VAL A 529 27.44 -3.85 6.51
CA VAL A 529 27.97 -3.31 7.78
C VAL A 529 28.29 -1.84 7.54
N ALA A 530 27.69 -0.95 8.32
CA ALA A 530 27.93 0.48 8.29
C ALA A 530 28.93 0.87 9.39
N ASP A 531 29.63 2.00 9.18
CA ASP A 531 30.60 2.57 10.13
C ASP A 531 29.94 3.08 11.44
#